data_AF-A0A351KEA4-F1
#
_entry.id   AF-A0A351KEA4-F1
#
_cell.length_a   1.000
_cell.length_b   1.000
_cell.length_c   1.000
_cell.angle_alpha   90.00
_cell.angle_beta   90.00
_cell.angle_gamma   90.00
#
_symmetry.space_group_name_H-M   'P 1'
#
loop_
_entity.id
_entity.type
_entity.pdbx_description
1 polymer ?
#
loop_
_entity_poly.entity_id
_entity_poly.type
_entity_poly.pdbx_seq_one_letter_code
_entity_poly.pdbx_strand_id
1 'polypeptide(L)'
;MAFLFIPYFKDKENFELYVIKVFGRFFITIIYSAVLYGGLAAILATIDKLLGVKVSSNSYYYTFLIVAGIFAPTYFLGGLPTIKDSFTKENYPNIFRVLVFYIVMPLISVYTLILYIYFAKIII
;
A
#
# COMPACT_ATOMS: atom_id res chain seq x y z
N MET A 1 19.75 -13.13 3.54
CA MET A 1 19.83 -13.16 2.06
C MET A 1 19.98 -14.56 1.48
N ALA A 2 20.60 -15.55 2.16
CA ALA A 2 20.90 -16.87 1.57
C ALA A 2 19.78 -17.95 1.66
N PHE A 3 18.59 -17.64 2.17
CA PHE A 3 17.55 -18.66 2.43
C PHE A 3 16.46 -18.77 1.33
N LEU A 4 16.50 -17.87 0.33
CA LEU A 4 15.53 -17.87 -0.79
C LEU A 4 15.92 -18.79 -1.96
N PHE A 5 17.09 -19.43 -1.92
CA PHE A 5 17.63 -20.24 -3.02
C PHE A 5 17.37 -21.76 -2.89
N ILE A 6 16.74 -22.23 -1.80
CA ILE A 6 16.79 -23.65 -1.44
C ILE A 6 15.72 -24.57 -2.08
N PRO A 7 14.56 -24.12 -2.60
CA PRO A 7 13.66 -25.09 -3.21
C PRO A 7 13.11 -24.61 -4.55
N TYR A 8 13.90 -24.50 -5.64
CA TYR A 8 13.26 -24.52 -6.98
C TYR A 8 14.18 -24.80 -8.18
N PHE A 9 15.07 -25.78 -8.08
CA PHE A 9 15.91 -26.21 -9.21
C PHE A 9 15.22 -27.21 -10.17
N LYS A 10 13.88 -27.31 -10.18
CA LYS A 10 13.19 -28.46 -10.79
C LYS A 10 12.21 -28.22 -11.94
N ASP A 11 11.87 -26.98 -12.31
CA ASP A 11 11.09 -26.73 -13.54
C ASP A 11 11.39 -25.35 -14.16
N LYS A 12 12.01 -25.33 -15.34
CA LYS A 12 12.42 -24.10 -16.04
C LYS A 12 11.24 -23.23 -16.48
N GLU A 13 10.10 -23.82 -16.86
CA GLU A 13 8.92 -23.07 -17.33
C GLU A 13 8.20 -22.31 -16.21
N ASN A 14 8.17 -22.87 -15.00
CA ASN A 14 7.52 -22.23 -13.84
C ASN A 14 8.38 -21.09 -13.25
N PHE A 15 9.70 -21.12 -13.46
CA PHE A 15 10.62 -20.11 -12.95
C PHE A 15 10.47 -18.76 -13.69
N GLU A 16 10.31 -18.77 -15.01
CA GLU A 16 10.12 -17.54 -15.79
C GLU A 16 8.83 -16.81 -15.38
N LEU A 17 7.72 -17.54 -15.23
CA LEU A 17 6.44 -17.00 -14.76
C LEU A 17 6.53 -16.47 -13.33
N TYR A 18 7.31 -17.11 -12.47
CA TYR A 18 7.54 -16.66 -11.10
C TYR A 18 8.30 -15.33 -11.06
N VAL A 19 9.41 -15.22 -11.80
CA VAL A 19 10.22 -13.98 -11.87
C VAL A 19 9.38 -12.81 -12.41
N ILE A 20 8.61 -13.03 -13.49
CA ILE A 20 7.73 -11.99 -14.05
C ILE A 20 6.67 -11.54 -13.03
N LYS A 21 6.06 -12.49 -12.29
CA LYS A 21 5.03 -12.18 -11.30
C LYS A 21 5.59 -11.44 -10.07
N VAL A 22 6.77 -11.84 -9.58
CA VAL A 22 7.46 -11.15 -8.48
C VAL A 22 7.85 -9.73 -8.89
N PHE A 23 8.40 -9.56 -10.09
CA PHE A 23 8.77 -8.25 -10.62
C PHE A 23 7.55 -7.35 -10.79
N GLY A 24 6.44 -7.87 -11.36
CA GLY A 24 5.18 -7.15 -11.44
C GLY A 24 4.65 -6.72 -10.07
N ARG A 25 4.72 -7.60 -9.06
CA ARG A 25 4.30 -7.27 -7.69
C ARG A 25 5.17 -6.22 -7.00
N PHE A 26 6.46 -6.17 -7.33
CA PHE A 26 7.35 -5.12 -6.85
C PHE A 26 6.85 -3.73 -7.29
N PHE A 27 6.54 -3.56 -8.59
CA PHE A 27 5.97 -2.30 -9.10
C PHE A 27 4.62 -1.96 -8.46
N ILE A 28 3.74 -2.95 -8.31
CA ILE A 28 2.44 -2.75 -7.66
C ILE A 28 2.62 -2.25 -6.23
N THR A 29 3.54 -2.86 -5.48
CA THR A 29 3.82 -2.46 -4.09
C THR A 29 4.30 -1.02 -4.00
N ILE A 30 5.17 -0.58 -4.92
CA ILE A 30 5.64 0.80 -4.99
C ILE A 30 4.46 1.76 -5.20
N ILE A 31 3.61 1.48 -6.19
CA ILE A 31 2.42 2.31 -6.47
C ILE A 31 1.51 2.37 -5.24
N TYR A 32 1.26 1.24 -4.60
CA TYR A 32 0.37 1.15 -3.43
C TYR A 32 0.92 1.94 -2.25
N SER A 33 2.21 1.81 -1.99
CA SER A 33 2.90 2.52 -0.91
C SER A 33 2.92 4.02 -1.18
N ALA A 34 3.14 4.44 -2.43
CA ALA A 34 3.11 5.84 -2.83
C ALA A 34 1.72 6.46 -2.64
N VAL A 35 0.66 5.76 -3.07
CA VAL A 35 -0.73 6.21 -2.89
C VAL A 35 -1.10 6.26 -1.41
N LEU A 36 -0.72 5.24 -0.62
CA LEU A 36 -0.98 5.21 0.82
C LEU A 36 -0.29 6.38 1.54
N TYR A 37 1.00 6.57 1.29
CA TYR A 37 1.77 7.68 1.86
C TYR A 37 1.18 9.03 1.44
N GLY A 38 0.86 9.21 0.15
CA GLY A 38 0.24 10.43 -0.35
C GLY A 38 -1.10 10.74 0.34
N GLY A 39 -1.94 9.73 0.56
CA GLY A 39 -3.19 9.89 1.29
C GLY A 39 -3.00 10.25 2.77
N LEU A 40 -2.07 9.59 3.45
CA LEU A 40 -1.74 9.92 4.84
C LEU A 40 -1.13 11.32 4.98
N ALA A 41 -0.26 11.71 4.04
CA ALA A 41 0.30 13.05 3.98
C ALA A 41 -0.79 14.11 3.73
N ALA A 42 -1.76 13.81 2.86
CA ALA A 42 -2.92 14.68 2.64
C ALA A 42 -3.77 14.82 3.91
N ILE A 43 -4.03 13.73 4.64
CA ILE A 43 -4.73 13.77 5.94
C ILE A 43 -4.00 14.66 6.94
N LEU A 44 -2.68 14.49 7.09
CA LEU A 44 -1.85 15.34 7.95
C LEU A 44 -1.92 16.82 7.53
N ALA A 45 -1.83 17.09 6.23
CA ALA A 45 -1.93 18.45 5.69
C ALA A 45 -3.31 19.08 5.95
N THR A 46 -4.39 18.29 5.89
CA THR A 46 -5.74 18.76 6.22
C THR A 46 -5.86 19.10 7.69
N ILE A 47 -5.29 18.28 8.58
CA ILE A 47 -5.26 18.57 10.01
C ILE A 47 -4.48 19.86 10.30
N ASP A 48 -3.34 20.04 9.64
CA ASP A 48 -2.53 21.25 9.79
C ASP A 48 -3.25 22.51 9.30
N LYS A 49 -3.76 22.47 8.06
CA LYS A 49 -4.36 23.63 7.40
C LYS A 49 -5.78 23.96 7.86
N LEU A 50 -6.64 22.95 8.05
CA LEU A 50 -8.05 23.16 8.39
C LEU A 50 -8.23 23.19 9.91
N LEU A 51 -7.76 22.19 10.65
CA LEU A 51 -7.98 22.15 12.09
C LEU A 51 -7.10 23.16 12.85
N GLY A 52 -6.01 23.63 12.24
CA GLY A 52 -5.06 24.58 12.83
C GLY A 52 -4.08 23.91 13.80
N VAL A 53 -3.95 22.59 13.74
CA VAL A 53 -3.03 21.81 14.58
C VAL A 53 -1.69 21.75 13.89
N LYS A 54 -0.69 22.49 14.39
CA LYS A 54 0.66 22.51 13.79
C LYS A 54 1.25 21.11 13.66
N VAL A 55 1.26 20.56 12.44
CA VAL A 55 1.91 19.26 12.17
C VAL A 55 3.38 19.49 11.86
N SER A 56 4.25 18.96 12.71
CA SER A 56 5.70 19.05 12.48
C SER A 56 6.12 18.24 11.24
N SER A 57 7.16 18.71 10.53
CA SER A 57 7.73 17.98 9.39
C SER A 57 8.17 16.55 9.74
N ASN A 58 8.56 16.32 11.00
CA ASN A 58 8.93 15.00 11.52
C ASN A 58 7.78 13.99 11.39
N SER A 59 6.52 14.42 11.54
CA SER A 59 5.35 13.54 11.41
C SER A 59 5.25 12.95 10.00
N TYR A 60 5.51 13.76 8.96
CA TYR A 60 5.54 13.27 7.58
C TYR A 60 6.64 12.23 7.38
N TYR A 61 7.82 12.48 7.95
CA TYR A 61 8.94 11.54 7.87
C TYR A 61 8.67 10.22 8.59
N TYR A 62 8.07 10.26 9.79
CA TYR A 62 7.67 9.05 10.50
C TYR A 62 6.61 8.25 9.73
N THR A 63 5.63 8.93 9.15
CA THR A 63 4.64 8.26 8.28
C THR A 63 5.30 7.63 7.07
N PHE A 64 6.25 8.31 6.44
CA PHE A 64 7.03 7.74 5.34
C PHE A 64 7.79 6.47 5.76
N LEU A 65 8.48 6.50 6.90
CA LEU A 65 9.19 5.34 7.44
C LEU A 65 8.26 4.16 7.76
N ILE A 66 7.07 4.41 8.30
CA ILE A 66 6.09 3.36 8.57
C ILE A 66 5.59 2.74 7.26
N VAL A 67 5.27 3.56 6.26
CA VAL A 67 4.79 3.06 4.96
C VAL A 67 5.90 2.30 4.22
N ALA A 68 7.11 2.86 4.16
CA ALA A 68 8.23 2.26 3.46
C ALA A 68 8.83 1.05 4.20
N GLY A 69 8.85 1.06 5.53
CA GLY A 69 9.50 0.05 6.36
C GLY A 69 8.57 -1.08 6.82
N ILE A 70 7.28 -0.81 7.03
CA ILE A 70 6.32 -1.81 7.51
C ILE A 70 5.37 -2.19 6.38
N PHE A 71 4.66 -1.23 5.79
CA PHE A 71 3.63 -1.54 4.80
C PHE A 71 4.22 -2.16 3.53
N ALA A 72 5.24 -1.54 2.94
CA ALA A 72 5.81 -2.01 1.67
C ALA A 72 6.36 -3.45 1.76
N PRO A 73 7.18 -3.83 2.76
CA PRO A 73 7.67 -5.21 2.86
C PRO A 73 6.54 -6.20 3.18
N THR A 74 5.60 -5.84 4.05
CA THR A 74 4.50 -6.74 4.43
C THR A 74 3.57 -7.00 3.24
N TYR A 75 3.24 -5.97 2.47
CA TYR A 75 2.42 -6.10 1.27
C TYR A 75 3.14 -6.88 0.16
N PHE A 76 4.43 -6.62 -0.05
CA PHE A 76 5.24 -7.35 -1.03
C PHE A 76 5.34 -8.84 -0.68
N LEU A 77 5.68 -9.16 0.57
CA LEU A 77 5.87 -10.53 1.05
C LEU A 77 4.56 -11.31 1.13
N GLY A 78 3.50 -10.71 1.67
CA GLY A 78 2.16 -11.32 1.71
C GLY A 78 1.58 -11.56 0.31
N GLY A 79 2.17 -10.90 -0.69
CA GLY A 79 1.84 -11.10 -2.08
C GLY A 79 2.63 -12.18 -2.81
N LEU A 80 3.61 -12.85 -2.22
CA LEU A 80 4.39 -13.80 -3.01
C LEU A 80 3.51 -14.97 -3.50
N PRO A 81 3.54 -15.31 -4.81
CA PRO A 81 2.78 -16.44 -5.32
C PRO A 81 3.29 -17.72 -4.66
N THR A 82 2.40 -18.44 -3.97
CA THR A 82 2.77 -19.69 -3.31
C THR A 82 2.69 -20.83 -4.31
N ILE A 83 3.66 -21.76 -4.27
CA ILE A 83 3.83 -22.88 -5.22
C ILE A 83 2.57 -23.79 -5.31
N LYS A 84 1.66 -23.72 -4.33
CA LYS A 84 0.38 -24.45 -4.31
C LYS A 84 -0.77 -23.79 -5.07
N ASP A 85 -0.62 -22.54 -5.49
CA ASP A 85 -1.59 -21.92 -6.38
C ASP A 85 -1.37 -22.49 -7.77
N SER A 86 -2.08 -23.60 -8.07
CA SER A 86 -2.29 -24.06 -9.42
C SER A 86 -2.56 -22.84 -10.30
N PHE A 87 -1.90 -22.76 -11.46
CA PHE A 87 -2.05 -21.71 -12.46
C PHE A 87 -3.45 -21.72 -13.12
N THR A 88 -4.51 -21.94 -12.33
CA THR A 88 -5.90 -21.72 -12.72
C THR A 88 -6.08 -20.22 -12.93
N LYS A 89 -6.36 -19.91 -14.19
CA LYS A 89 -6.52 -18.59 -14.81
C LYS A 89 -7.74 -17.81 -14.31
N GLU A 90 -8.20 -18.09 -13.09
CA GLU A 90 -9.44 -17.56 -12.55
C GLU A 90 -9.13 -16.62 -11.40
N ASN A 91 -9.55 -15.37 -11.57
CA ASN A 91 -9.43 -14.29 -10.61
C ASN A 91 -7.98 -13.87 -10.33
N TYR A 92 -7.31 -13.28 -11.32
CA TYR A 92 -6.35 -12.24 -10.98
C TYR A 92 -7.17 -11.07 -10.42
N PRO A 93 -7.20 -10.86 -9.08
CA PRO A 93 -8.02 -9.79 -8.53
C PRO A 93 -7.50 -8.49 -9.14
N ASN A 94 -8.39 -7.73 -9.78
CA ASN A 94 -8.05 -6.47 -10.42
C ASN A 94 -7.21 -5.65 -9.44
N ILE A 95 -5.93 -5.43 -9.76
CA ILE A 95 -4.96 -4.72 -8.93
C ILE A 95 -5.59 -3.39 -8.49
N PHE A 96 -6.13 -2.65 -9.45
CA PHE A 96 -6.85 -1.41 -9.19
C PHE A 96 -8.03 -1.54 -8.21
N ARG A 97 -8.74 -2.69 -8.19
CA ARG A 97 -9.82 -2.94 -7.22
C ARG A 97 -9.25 -3.00 -5.80
N VAL A 98 -8.13 -3.68 -5.59
CA VAL A 98 -7.51 -3.75 -4.26
C VAL A 98 -7.01 -2.38 -3.83
N LEU A 99 -6.30 -1.66 -4.71
CA LEU A 99 -5.83 -0.30 -4.44
C LEU A 99 -7.00 0.61 -4.02
N VAL A 100 -8.05 0.66 -4.84
CA VAL A 100 -9.15 1.61 -4.64
C VAL A 100 -9.99 1.24 -3.41
N PHE A 101 -10.42 -0.01 -3.28
CA PHE A 101 -11.35 -0.40 -2.22
C PHE A 101 -10.67 -0.58 -0.86
N TYR A 102 -9.40 -1.01 -0.81
CA TYR A 102 -8.72 -1.28 0.47
C TYR A 102 -7.78 -0.17 0.94
N ILE A 103 -7.28 0.70 0.05
CA ILE A 103 -6.37 1.79 0.43
C ILE A 103 -7.08 3.14 0.25
N VAL A 104 -7.57 3.43 -0.94
CA VAL A 104 -8.11 4.76 -1.26
C VAL A 104 -9.43 5.03 -0.54
N MET A 105 -10.37 4.08 -0.54
CA MET A 105 -11.66 4.21 0.16
C MET A 105 -11.52 4.57 1.65
N PRO A 106 -10.74 3.84 2.47
CA PRO A 106 -10.58 4.20 3.88
C PRO A 106 -9.86 5.55 4.05
N LEU A 107 -8.87 5.88 3.22
CA LEU A 107 -8.20 7.18 3.26
C LEU A 107 -9.18 8.34 3.00
N ILE A 108 -10.00 8.23 1.95
CA ILE A 108 -11.00 9.24 1.61
C ILE A 108 -12.05 9.35 2.72
N SER A 109 -12.46 8.23 3.31
CA SER A 109 -13.42 8.23 4.43
C SER A 109 -12.90 9.05 5.62
N VAL A 110 -11.64 8.81 6.03
CA VAL A 110 -11.00 9.58 7.12
C VAL A 110 -10.86 11.06 6.76
N TYR A 111 -10.40 11.36 5.54
CA TYR A 111 -10.29 12.74 5.08
C TYR A 111 -11.64 13.48 5.12
N THR A 112 -12.69 12.82 4.62
CA THR A 112 -14.04 13.39 4.59
C THR A 112 -14.54 13.63 6.01
N LEU A 113 -14.32 12.69 6.93
CA LEU A 113 -14.68 12.85 8.35
C LEU A 113 -14.01 14.09 8.98
N ILE A 114 -12.71 14.28 8.74
CA ILE A 114 -11.97 15.46 9.22
C ILE A 114 -12.58 16.75 8.67
N LEU A 115 -12.94 16.74 7.38
CA LEU A 115 -13.58 17.89 6.74
C LEU A 115 -14.94 18.23 7.36
N TYR A 116 -15.75 17.22 7.68
CA TYR A 116 -17.03 17.42 8.39
C TYR A 116 -16.84 18.02 9.79
N ILE A 117 -15.84 17.53 10.55
CA ILE A 117 -15.49 18.09 11.86
C ILE A 117 -15.08 19.56 11.72
N TYR A 118 -14.31 19.90 10.69
CA TYR A 118 -13.91 21.27 10.43
C TYR A 118 -15.11 22.17 10.11
N PHE A 119 -16.07 21.71 9.30
CA PHE A 119 -17.29 22.49 9.04
C PHE A 119 -18.10 22.72 10.32
N ALA A 120 -18.21 21.71 11.20
CA ALA A 120 -18.87 21.87 12.49
C ALA A 120 -18.16 22.92 13.38
N LYS A 121 -16.81 22.95 13.37
CA LYS A 121 -16.00 23.95 14.08
C LYS A 121 -16.24 25.39 13.59
N ILE A 122 -16.63 25.58 12.33
CA ILE A 122 -16.93 26.93 11.79
C ILE A 122 -18.32 27.40 12.21
N ILE A 123 -19.28 26.49 12.30
CA ILE A 123 -20.70 26.81 12.54
C ILE A 123 -20.99 27.05 14.03
N ILE A 124 -20.31 26.32 14.93
CA ILE A 124 -20.41 26.47 16.39
C ILE A 124 -19.40 27.53 16.86
#